data_AF-A0A2N0ZB02-F1
#
_entry.id   AF-A0A2N0ZB02-F1
#
_cell.length_a   1.000
_cell.length_b   1.000
_cell.length_c   1.000
_cell.angle_alpha   90.00
_cell.angle_beta   90.00
_cell.angle_gamma   90.00
#
_symmetry.space_group_name_H-M   'P 1'
#
loop_
_entity.id
_entity.type
_entity.pdbx_description
1 polymer ?
#
loop_
_entity_poly.entity_id
_entity_poly.type
_entity_poly.pdbx_seq_one_letter_code
_entity_poly.pdbx_strand_id
1 'polypeptide(L)'
;MNWNEKVQFYLSAILTLTAITLLVTTFNGLFVPSPFMGFILTILSLGLYTVHVLQKQTNKFKEVLLVALSLLFPVLIISSLIYKVWVWEAFFTKHGITQLTLSSFIVLAAYLCMAYVRAKVSYKRVKGNQKHNTKWRLNKKKVKEIEDSEQIYLKLGTVYENPDK
;
A
#
# COMPACT_ATOMS: atom_id res chain seq x y z
N MET A 1 -4.58 -8.91 -23.63
CA MET A 1 -3.53 -8.43 -22.70
C MET A 1 -2.44 -7.77 -23.51
N ASN A 2 -2.24 -6.47 -23.32
CA ASN A 2 -1.24 -5.70 -24.05
C ASN A 2 0.17 -6.22 -23.74
N TRP A 3 1.12 -6.04 -24.65
CA TRP A 3 2.51 -6.51 -24.47
C TRP A 3 3.11 -6.04 -23.13
N ASN A 4 2.90 -4.77 -22.77
CA ASN A 4 3.37 -4.19 -21.51
C ASN A 4 2.76 -4.87 -20.27
N GLU A 5 1.50 -5.31 -20.35
CA GLU A 5 0.83 -6.01 -19.26
C GLU A 5 1.38 -7.43 -19.08
N LYS A 6 1.73 -8.10 -20.19
CA LYS A 6 2.43 -9.41 -20.17
C LYS A 6 3.78 -9.30 -19.51
N VAL A 7 4.61 -8.34 -19.93
CA VAL A 7 5.93 -8.11 -19.34
C VAL A 7 5.80 -7.82 -17.84
N GLN A 8 4.90 -6.93 -17.44
CA GLN A 8 4.70 -6.61 -16.03
C GLN A 8 4.22 -7.83 -15.22
N PHE A 9 3.36 -8.68 -15.79
CA PHE A 9 2.92 -9.92 -15.15
C PHE A 9 4.10 -10.86 -14.87
N TYR A 10 4.92 -11.14 -15.88
CA TYR A 10 6.10 -12.01 -15.71
C TYR A 10 7.09 -11.43 -14.69
N LEU A 11 7.38 -10.13 -14.75
CA LEU A 11 8.25 -9.47 -13.77
C LEU A 11 7.68 -9.55 -12.34
N SER A 12 6.37 -9.34 -12.17
CA SER A 12 5.73 -9.47 -10.85
C SER A 12 5.74 -10.90 -10.32
N ALA A 13 5.61 -11.89 -11.20
CA ALA A 13 5.69 -13.30 -10.83
C ALA A 13 7.11 -13.69 -10.39
N ILE A 14 8.14 -13.27 -11.15
CA ILE A 14 9.55 -13.48 -10.80
C ILE A 14 9.87 -12.83 -9.44
N LEU A 15 9.43 -11.58 -9.23
CA LEU A 15 9.64 -10.90 -7.95
C LEU A 15 8.91 -11.59 -6.79
N THR A 16 7.72 -12.13 -7.03
CA THR A 16 6.98 -12.87 -5.99
C THR A 16 7.69 -14.15 -5.60
N LEU A 17 8.14 -14.93 -6.59
CA LEU A 17 8.94 -16.13 -6.34
C LEU A 17 10.23 -15.78 -5.59
N THR A 18 10.90 -14.70 -5.99
CA THR A 18 12.11 -14.21 -5.32
C THR A 18 11.84 -13.83 -3.88
N ALA A 19 10.75 -13.10 -3.60
CA ALA A 19 10.36 -12.71 -2.25
C ALA A 19 10.10 -13.94 -1.37
N ILE A 20 9.34 -14.92 -1.87
CA ILE A 20 9.06 -16.17 -1.14
C ILE A 20 10.35 -16.92 -0.84
N THR A 21 11.21 -17.13 -1.85
CA THR A 21 12.49 -17.83 -1.68
C THR A 21 13.35 -17.13 -0.64
N LEU A 22 13.53 -15.80 -0.73
CA LEU A 22 14.34 -15.04 0.21
C LEU A 22 13.77 -15.06 1.63
N LEU A 23 12.44 -14.98 1.79
CA LEU A 23 11.80 -15.09 3.09
C LEU A 23 12.08 -16.46 3.73
N VAL A 24 11.88 -17.54 2.97
CA VAL A 24 12.11 -18.91 3.46
C VAL A 24 13.58 -19.14 3.79
N THR A 25 14.51 -18.74 2.91
CA THR A 25 15.94 -18.94 3.14
C THR A 25 16.45 -18.09 4.31
N THR A 26 15.92 -16.88 4.50
CA THR A 26 16.28 -16.00 5.63
C THR A 26 15.72 -16.58 6.94
N PHE A 27 14.47 -17.04 6.92
CA PHE A 27 13.83 -17.64 8.08
C PHE A 27 14.53 -18.94 8.54
N ASN A 28 15.03 -19.74 7.61
CA ASN A 28 15.80 -20.96 7.93
C ASN A 28 17.30 -20.70 8.17
N GLY A 29 17.78 -19.46 8.01
CA GLY A 29 19.18 -19.09 8.23
C GLY A 29 20.14 -19.59 7.15
N LEU A 30 19.63 -20.14 6.05
CA LEU A 30 20.43 -20.65 4.93
C LEU A 30 21.09 -19.51 4.14
N PHE A 31 20.34 -18.43 3.92
CA PHE A 31 20.81 -17.28 3.18
C PHE A 31 20.11 -16.02 3.65
N VAL A 32 20.88 -15.06 4.13
CA VAL A 32 20.42 -13.72 4.49
C VAL A 32 20.85 -12.75 3.39
N PRO A 33 19.91 -12.16 2.61
CA PRO A 33 20.27 -11.27 1.52
C PRO A 33 20.98 -10.03 2.03
N SER A 34 21.82 -9.39 1.22
CA SER A 34 22.43 -8.12 1.59
C SER A 34 21.36 -7.02 1.66
N PRO A 35 21.50 -6.00 2.55
CA PRO A 35 20.57 -4.87 2.59
C PRO A 35 20.46 -4.15 1.24
N PHE A 36 21.58 -4.07 0.50
CA PHE A 36 21.63 -3.48 -0.83
C PHE A 36 20.80 -4.27 -1.86
N MET A 37 20.84 -5.61 -1.82
CA MET A 37 19.97 -6.45 -2.65
C MET A 37 18.49 -6.21 -2.34
N GLY A 38 18.13 -6.14 -1.05
CA GLY A 38 16.76 -5.81 -0.64
C GLY A 38 16.32 -4.42 -1.11
N PHE A 39 17.22 -3.44 -1.10
CA PHE A 39 16.96 -2.09 -1.60
C PHE A 39 16.64 -2.06 -3.09
N ILE A 40 17.43 -2.75 -3.92
CA ILE A 40 17.17 -2.87 -5.37
C ILE A 40 15.80 -3.52 -5.61
N LEU A 41 15.49 -4.63 -4.92
CA LEU A 41 14.20 -5.32 -5.06
C LEU A 41 13.02 -4.44 -4.62
N THR A 42 13.22 -3.60 -3.60
CA THR A 42 12.21 -2.62 -3.16
C THR A 42 11.93 -1.62 -4.28
N ILE A 43 12.97 -1.01 -4.88
CA ILE A 43 12.82 -0.07 -6.00
C ILE A 43 12.10 -0.74 -7.18
N LEU A 44 12.49 -1.96 -7.54
CA LEU A 44 11.86 -2.71 -8.63
C LEU A 44 10.37 -2.93 -8.37
N SER A 45 10.01 -3.36 -7.15
CA SER A 45 8.61 -3.57 -6.76
C SER A 45 7.79 -2.27 -6.83
N LEU A 46 8.34 -1.15 -6.33
CA LEU A 46 7.71 0.17 -6.37
C LEU A 46 7.56 0.69 -7.80
N GLY A 47 8.56 0.45 -8.64
CA GLY A 47 8.50 0.74 -10.07
C GLY A 47 7.35 0.00 -10.74
N LEU A 48 7.20 -1.32 -10.48
CA LEU A 48 6.07 -2.09 -11.00
C LEU A 48 4.71 -1.61 -10.47
N TYR A 49 4.60 -1.26 -9.19
CA TYR A 49 3.39 -0.66 -8.63
C TYR A 49 3.06 0.69 -9.30
N THR A 50 4.06 1.54 -9.48
CA THR A 50 3.88 2.85 -10.13
C THR A 50 3.40 2.68 -11.57
N VAL A 51 4.00 1.76 -12.34
CA VAL A 51 3.55 1.42 -13.70
C VAL A 51 2.11 0.90 -13.70
N HIS A 52 1.72 0.06 -12.73
CA HIS A 52 0.34 -0.42 -12.60
C HIS A 52 -0.66 0.74 -12.43
N VAL A 53 -0.33 1.71 -11.57
CA VAL A 53 -1.17 2.89 -11.31
C VAL A 53 -1.22 3.82 -12.53
N LEU A 54 -0.07 4.11 -13.16
CA LEU A 54 0.01 4.98 -14.34
C LEU A 54 -0.74 4.42 -15.54
N GLN A 55 -0.73 3.10 -15.73
CA GLN A 55 -1.50 2.41 -16.76
C GLN A 55 -2.99 2.29 -16.42
N LYS A 56 -3.44 2.80 -15.26
CA LYS A 56 -4.83 2.76 -14.79
C LYS A 56 -5.44 1.35 -14.83
N GLN A 57 -4.62 0.33 -14.55
CA GLN A 57 -5.08 -1.05 -14.54
C GLN A 57 -6.15 -1.25 -13.46
N THR A 58 -7.17 -2.07 -13.76
CA THR A 58 -8.32 -2.28 -12.87
C THR A 58 -8.21 -3.53 -12.01
N ASN A 59 -7.18 -4.36 -12.22
CA ASN A 59 -7.00 -5.61 -11.51
C ASN A 59 -6.57 -5.37 -10.05
N LYS A 60 -7.56 -5.45 -9.14
CA LYS A 60 -7.37 -5.25 -7.70
C LYS A 60 -6.43 -6.27 -7.07
N PHE A 61 -6.47 -7.53 -7.50
CA PHE A 61 -5.62 -8.57 -6.92
C PHE A 61 -4.15 -8.30 -7.21
N LYS A 62 -3.83 -7.95 -8.46
CA LYS A 62 -2.47 -7.57 -8.87
C LYS A 62 -1.98 -6.33 -8.13
N GLU A 63 -2.86 -5.35 -7.92
CA GLU A 63 -2.53 -4.16 -7.15
C GLU A 63 -2.12 -4.49 -5.71
N VAL A 64 -2.96 -5.28 -5.02
CA VAL A 64 -2.70 -5.70 -3.64
C VAL A 64 -1.41 -6.53 -3.55
N LEU A 65 -1.17 -7.42 -4.52
CA LEU A 65 0.08 -8.17 -4.61
C LEU A 65 1.30 -7.25 -4.73
N LEU A 66 1.25 -6.24 -5.61
CA LEU A 66 2.35 -5.29 -5.79
C LEU A 66 2.60 -4.47 -4.53
N VAL A 67 1.54 -4.03 -3.84
CA VAL A 67 1.66 -3.35 -2.53
C VAL A 67 2.30 -4.28 -1.49
N ALA A 68 1.87 -5.55 -1.43
CA ALA A 68 2.46 -6.52 -0.52
C ALA A 68 3.96 -6.73 -0.80
N LEU A 69 4.36 -6.88 -2.07
CA LEU A 69 5.77 -7.00 -2.45
C LEU A 69 6.58 -5.76 -2.06
N SER A 70 6.03 -4.55 -2.25
CA SER A 70 6.67 -3.30 -1.85
C SER A 70 6.85 -3.17 -0.34
N LEU A 71 6.08 -3.91 0.46
CA LEU A 71 6.26 -3.97 1.91
C LEU A 71 7.21 -5.10 2.34
N LEU A 72 7.21 -6.25 1.65
CA LEU A 72 8.03 -7.41 2.01
C LEU A 72 9.54 -7.19 1.82
N PHE A 73 9.97 -6.47 0.78
CA PHE A 73 11.41 -6.21 0.58
C PHE A 73 12.02 -5.30 1.65
N PRO A 74 11.37 -4.20 2.09
CA PRO A 74 11.80 -3.45 3.27
C PRO A 74 11.92 -4.30 4.55
N VAL A 75 11.00 -5.25 4.76
CA VAL A 75 11.06 -6.19 5.89
C VAL A 75 12.34 -7.04 5.82
N LEU A 76 12.72 -7.52 4.63
CA LEU A 76 13.97 -8.23 4.41
C LEU A 76 15.20 -7.34 4.64
N ILE A 77 15.17 -6.06 4.24
CA ILE A 77 16.27 -5.10 4.50
C ILE A 77 16.48 -4.94 6.00
N ILE A 78 15.42 -4.66 6.75
CA ILE A 78 15.49 -4.46 8.21
C ILE A 78 16.01 -5.73 8.89
N SER A 79 15.47 -6.89 8.51
CA SER A 79 15.90 -8.18 9.07
C SER A 79 17.37 -8.49 8.77
N SER A 80 17.83 -8.18 7.56
CA SER A 80 19.23 -8.33 7.16
C SER A 80 20.17 -7.39 7.92
N LEU A 81 19.76 -6.13 8.13
CA LEU A 81 20.54 -5.18 8.92
C LEU A 81 20.67 -5.64 10.37
N ILE A 82 19.58 -6.13 10.98
CA ILE A 82 19.62 -6.67 12.33
C ILE A 82 20.55 -7.88 12.39
N TYR A 83 20.45 -8.83 11.45
CA TYR A 83 21.35 -9.99 11.39
C TYR A 83 22.84 -9.58 11.38
N LYS A 84 23.19 -8.51 10.66
CA LYS A 84 24.58 -8.04 10.52
C LYS A 84 25.08 -7.26 11.74
N VAL A 85 24.24 -6.43 12.34
CA VAL A 85 24.62 -5.51 13.42
C VAL A 85 24.50 -6.17 14.80
N TRP A 86 23.74 -7.27 14.92
CA TRP A 86 23.52 -7.91 16.21
C TRP A 86 24.77 -8.58 16.76
N VAL A 87 25.25 -8.12 17.91
CA VAL A 87 26.43 -8.68 18.62
C VAL A 87 26.04 -9.37 19.94
N TRP A 88 24.83 -9.11 20.44
CA TRP A 88 24.38 -9.54 21.77
C TRP A 88 23.84 -10.97 21.77
N GLU A 89 24.75 -11.95 21.72
CA GLU A 89 24.41 -13.38 21.67
C GLU A 89 23.91 -13.95 23.00
N ALA A 90 24.01 -13.20 24.11
CA ALA A 90 23.60 -13.65 25.44
C ALA A 90 22.07 -13.88 25.59
N PHE A 91 21.25 -13.14 24.85
CA PHE A 91 19.78 -13.26 24.91
C PHE A 91 19.20 -13.92 23.67
N PHE A 92 19.72 -13.58 22.49
CA PHE A 92 19.28 -14.15 21.21
C PHE A 92 20.48 -14.39 20.32
N THR A 93 20.52 -15.57 19.69
CA THR A 93 21.43 -15.81 18.57
C THR A 93 21.10 -14.86 17.42
N LYS A 94 22.08 -14.50 16.59
CA LYS A 94 21.87 -13.69 15.37
C LYS A 94 20.72 -14.22 14.51
N HIS A 95 20.62 -15.55 14.42
CA HIS A 95 19.53 -16.20 13.72
C HIS A 95 18.18 -16.01 14.42
N GLY A 96 18.10 -16.25 15.74
CA GLY A 96 16.86 -16.12 16.51
C GLY A 96 16.29 -14.70 16.50
N ILE A 97 17.13 -13.67 16.67
CA ILE A 97 16.66 -12.27 16.60
C ILE A 97 16.17 -11.90 15.19
N THR A 98 16.78 -12.48 14.16
CA THR A 98 16.39 -12.25 12.77
C THR A 98 15.04 -12.90 12.47
N GLN A 99 14.78 -14.12 12.95
CA GLN A 99 13.46 -14.76 12.82
C GLN A 99 12.38 -13.96 13.55
N LEU A 100 12.67 -13.48 14.77
CA LEU A 100 11.74 -12.67 15.55
C LEU A 100 11.42 -11.35 14.85
N THR A 101 12.45 -10.67 14.35
CA THR A 101 12.30 -9.44 13.56
C THR A 101 11.47 -9.70 12.32
N LEU A 102 11.85 -10.71 11.53
CA LEU A 102 11.18 -11.03 10.27
C LEU A 102 9.69 -11.31 10.52
N SER A 103 9.38 -12.13 11.52
CA SER A 103 7.99 -12.47 11.89
C SER A 103 7.19 -11.25 12.31
N SER A 104 7.75 -10.41 13.19
CA SER A 104 7.09 -9.20 13.69
C SER A 104 6.80 -8.21 12.56
N PHE A 105 7.76 -8.01 11.67
CA PHE A 105 7.63 -7.08 10.56
C PHE A 105 6.77 -7.64 9.41
N ILE A 106 6.68 -8.95 9.21
CA ILE A 106 5.69 -9.57 8.30
C ILE A 106 4.27 -9.29 8.80
N VAL A 107 4.00 -9.46 10.09
CA VAL A 107 2.69 -9.16 10.67
C VAL A 107 2.35 -7.67 10.48
N LEU A 108 3.31 -6.78 10.72
CA LEU A 108 3.14 -5.36 10.47
C LEU A 108 2.88 -5.06 8.98
N ALA A 109 3.61 -5.70 8.05
CA ALA A 109 3.40 -5.53 6.62
C ALA A 109 2.01 -6.01 6.18
N ALA A 110 1.54 -7.14 6.71
CA ALA A 110 0.18 -7.63 6.47
C ALA A 110 -0.87 -6.63 6.97
N TYR A 111 -0.68 -6.06 8.17
CA TYR A 111 -1.54 -5.02 8.70
C TYR A 111 -1.56 -3.77 7.81
N LEU A 112 -0.40 -3.28 7.37
CA LEU A 112 -0.31 -2.12 6.48
C LEU A 112 -0.97 -2.38 5.13
N CYS A 113 -0.85 -3.59 4.58
CA CYS A 113 -1.53 -4.00 3.36
C CYS A 113 -3.06 -3.97 3.53
N MET A 114 -3.58 -4.50 4.64
CA MET A 114 -5.01 -4.42 4.97
C MET A 114 -5.47 -2.97 5.17
N ALA A 115 -4.67 -2.15 5.86
CA ALA A 115 -4.96 -0.73 6.08
C ALA A 115 -5.03 0.03 4.74
N TYR A 116 -4.13 -0.26 3.81
CA TYR A 116 -4.16 0.28 2.45
C TYR A 116 -5.47 -0.08 1.73
N VAL A 117 -5.85 -1.37 1.72
CA VAL A 117 -7.11 -1.82 1.11
C VAL A 117 -8.31 -1.11 1.72
N ARG A 118 -8.35 -1.01 3.06
CA ARG A 118 -9.43 -0.32 3.80
C ARG A 118 -9.49 1.16 3.44
N ALA A 119 -8.36 1.86 3.43
CA ALA A 119 -8.28 3.28 3.07
C ALA A 119 -8.81 3.51 1.66
N LYS A 120 -8.43 2.65 0.71
CA LYS A 120 -8.89 2.74 -0.69
C LYS A 120 -10.39 2.48 -0.84
N VAL A 121 -10.94 1.51 -0.11
CA VAL A 121 -12.39 1.23 -0.10
C VAL A 121 -13.16 2.40 0.50
N SER A 122 -12.71 2.91 1.66
CA SER A 122 -13.32 4.06 2.32
C SER A 122 -13.32 5.29 1.42
N TYR A 123 -12.18 5.60 0.80
CA TYR A 123 -12.06 6.72 -0.15
C TYR A 123 -13.01 6.59 -1.34
N LYS A 124 -13.12 5.39 -1.93
CA LYS A 124 -14.08 5.13 -3.02
C LYS A 124 -15.54 5.30 -2.56
N ARG A 125 -15.87 4.88 -1.33
CA ARG A 125 -17.21 5.05 -0.76
C ARG A 125 -17.54 6.52 -0.53
N VAL A 126 -16.62 7.30 0.04
CA VAL A 126 -16.81 8.75 0.25
C VAL A 126 -16.99 9.48 -1.09
N LYS A 127 -16.14 9.23 -2.08
CA LYS A 127 -16.25 9.85 -3.41
C LYS A 127 -17.52 9.41 -4.16
N GLY A 128 -17.94 8.16 -4.02
CA GLY A 128 -19.21 7.66 -4.57
C GLY A 128 -20.43 8.33 -3.92
N ASN A 129 -20.41 8.50 -2.60
CA ASN A 129 -21.45 9.20 -1.86
C ASN A 129 -21.50 10.69 -2.24
N GLN A 130 -20.36 11.35 -2.45
CA GLN A 130 -20.29 12.72 -2.96
C GLN A 130 -20.85 12.84 -4.38
N LYS A 131 -20.60 11.86 -5.26
CA LYS A 131 -21.14 11.86 -6.63
C LYS A 131 -22.67 11.74 -6.64
N HIS A 132 -23.24 10.93 -5.74
CA HIS A 132 -24.70 10.85 -5.54
C HIS A 132 -25.28 12.06 -4.80
N ASN A 133 -24.46 12.81 -4.06
CA ASN A 133 -24.87 14.03 -3.38
C ASN A 133 -25.09 15.22 -4.34
N THR A 134 -24.82 15.08 -5.65
CA THR A 134 -25.26 16.07 -6.65
C THR A 134 -26.79 16.19 -6.76
N LYS A 135 -27.55 15.24 -6.19
CA LYS A 135 -29.00 15.37 -6.00
C LYS A 135 -29.40 16.37 -4.91
N TRP A 136 -28.46 16.87 -4.09
CA TRP A 136 -28.67 17.97 -3.15
C TRP A 136 -28.53 19.36 -3.80
N ARG A 137 -28.72 19.48 -5.11
CA ARG A 137 -29.08 20.78 -5.70
C ARG A 137 -30.50 21.13 -5.22
N LEU A 138 -30.57 21.78 -4.06
CA LEU A 138 -31.79 22.42 -3.58
C LEU A 138 -32.27 23.37 -4.68
N ASN A 139 -33.53 23.20 -5.11
CA ASN A 139 -34.15 24.10 -6.06
C ASN A 139 -34.15 25.53 -5.48
N LYS A 140 -33.98 26.59 -6.29
CA LYS A 140 -33.83 27.98 -5.80
C LYS A 140 -34.95 28.40 -4.83
N LYS A 141 -36.15 27.84 -4.98
CA LYS A 141 -37.27 28.02 -4.03
C LYS A 141 -37.01 27.43 -2.65
N LYS A 142 -36.47 26.21 -2.56
CA LYS A 142 -36.13 25.56 -1.29
C LYS A 142 -34.95 26.22 -0.59
N VAL A 143 -34.01 26.81 -1.34
CA VAL A 143 -32.91 27.59 -0.76
C VAL A 143 -33.45 28.83 -0.04
N LYS A 144 -34.41 29.54 -0.66
CA LYS A 144 -35.09 30.67 0.00
C LYS A 144 -35.88 30.26 1.24
N GLU A 145 -36.64 29.17 1.18
CA GLU A 145 -37.35 28.63 2.37
C GLU A 145 -36.40 28.27 3.52
N ILE A 146 -35.19 27.78 3.21
CA ILE A 146 -34.16 27.44 4.21
C ILE A 146 -33.49 28.70 4.76
N GLU A 147 -33.18 29.69 3.93
CA GLU A 147 -32.62 30.99 4.34
C GLU A 147 -33.61 31.84 5.16
N ASP A 148 -34.91 31.74 4.87
CA ASP A 148 -35.98 32.43 5.59
C ASP A 148 -36.43 31.67 6.87
N SER A 149 -35.94 30.44 7.10
CA SER A 149 -36.28 29.66 8.30
C SER A 149 -35.33 29.97 9.46
N GLU A 150 -35.87 30.10 10.68
CA GLU A 150 -35.10 30.38 11.92
C GLU A 150 -34.16 29.23 12.35
N GLN A 151 -34.00 28.19 11.53
CA GLN A 151 -33.17 27.04 11.86
C GLN A 151 -31.71 27.28 11.45
N ILE A 152 -30.78 27.05 12.37
CA ILE A 152 -29.35 27.17 12.12
C ILE A 152 -28.89 25.99 11.26
N TYR A 153 -28.72 26.22 9.95
CA TYR A 153 -28.13 25.23 9.05
C TYR A 153 -26.61 25.42 8.95
N LEU A 154 -25.85 24.42 9.39
CA LEU A 154 -24.41 24.37 9.19
C LEU A 154 -24.10 24.06 7.70
N LYS A 155 -23.71 25.10 6.94
CA LYS A 155 -23.09 24.92 5.62
C LYS A 155 -21.71 24.26 5.80
N LEU A 156 -21.64 22.94 5.61
CA LEU A 156 -20.37 22.24 5.48
C LEU A 156 -19.69 22.73 4.20
N GLY A 157 -18.50 23.30 4.35
CA GLY A 157 -17.80 24.15 3.37
C GLY A 157 -17.91 23.67 1.92
N THR A 158 -18.16 24.63 1.04
CA THR A 158 -17.98 24.47 -0.40
C THR A 158 -16.49 24.26 -0.66
N VAL A 159 -16.12 23.01 -0.98
CA VAL A 159 -14.82 22.73 -1.57
C VAL A 159 -14.77 23.54 -2.87
N TYR A 160 -13.84 24.50 -2.93
CA TYR A 160 -13.49 25.26 -4.12
C TYR A 160 -12.98 24.28 -5.21
N GLU A 161 -13.88 23.71 -6.01
CA GLU A 161 -13.51 23.08 -7.28
C GLU A 161 -13.39 24.19 -8.34
N ASN A 162 -12.22 24.85 -8.34
CA ASN A 162 -11.50 25.53 -9.45
C ASN A 162 -10.93 26.90 -9.03
N PRO A 163 -9.62 26.96 -8.71
CA PRO A 163 -8.86 28.22 -8.78
C PRO A 163 -8.38 28.56 -10.20
N ASP A 164 -8.37 27.59 -11.14
CA ASP A 164 -7.76 27.81 -12.46
C ASP A 164 -8.79 27.72 -13.59
N LYS A 165 -9.46 28.86 -13.85
CA LYS A 165 -9.93 29.27 -15.17
C LYS A 165 -9.65 30.75 -15.34
#